data_AF-A0A167AC86-F1
#
_entry.id   AF-A0A167AC86-F1
#
_cell.length_a   1.000
_cell.length_b   1.000
_cell.length_c   1.000
_cell.angle_alpha   90.00
_cell.angle_beta   90.00
_cell.angle_gamma   90.00
#
_symmetry.space_group_name_H-M   'P 1'
#
loop_
_entity.id
_entity.type
_entity.pdbx_description
1 polymer ?
#
loop_
_entity_poly.entity_id
_entity_poly.type
_entity_poly.pdbx_seq_one_letter_code
_entity_poly.pdbx_strand_id
1 'polypeptide(L)'
;MLYLDLRDDTKHINNDSSRSAAHHVATLIVTHSDGTSTAIRQAVDILDYFEERFPDTCSLLPPAASQPRARALVRDFINMVAVDVEQQLIPAGNSSSNRTSVTGHGFEEQHQRAHVAFRRALASYQQLLESTRGPDGARTCLYTVGDAITLADVCLVPAVEQAVAYGVDMASLQHVARIYSHLKKLPAFTDFDWRKHATASRRL
;
A
#
# COMPACT_ATOMS: atom_id res chain seq x y z
N MET A 1 -9.99 -3.69 11.58
CA MET A 1 -9.95 -2.25 11.89
C MET A 1 -8.86 -2.07 12.93
N LEU A 2 -7.91 -1.18 12.68
CA LEU A 2 -6.78 -0.95 13.58
C LEU A 2 -7.21 0.08 14.63
N TYR A 3 -6.93 -0.19 15.89
CA TYR A 3 -7.26 0.68 17.01
C TYR A 3 -5.97 1.13 17.70
N LEU A 4 -5.79 2.44 17.85
CA LEU A 4 -4.67 3.04 18.58
C LEU A 4 -5.25 3.90 19.72
N ASP A 5 -4.95 3.51 20.97
CA ASP A 5 -5.28 4.29 22.15
C ASP A 5 -4.08 5.16 22.52
N LEU A 6 -4.27 6.48 22.57
CA LEU A 6 -3.22 7.42 23.00
C LEU A 6 -3.43 7.92 24.44
N ARG A 7 -4.39 7.36 25.19
CA ARG A 7 -4.64 7.74 26.60
C ARG A 7 -3.65 7.11 27.57
N ASP A 8 -3.01 6.04 27.13
CA ASP A 8 -1.94 5.35 27.85
C ASP A 8 -0.68 5.50 26.97
N ASP A 9 0.49 5.79 27.55
CA ASP A 9 1.75 5.99 26.79
C ASP A 9 2.25 4.69 26.09
N THR A 10 1.42 3.65 26.10
CA THR A 10 1.69 2.34 25.55
C THR A 10 1.24 2.27 24.08
N LYS A 11 2.21 1.98 23.20
CA LYS A 11 2.04 1.86 21.74
C LYS A 11 1.27 0.58 21.36
N HIS A 12 0.03 0.40 21.81
CA HIS A 12 -0.75 -0.80 21.52
C HIS A 12 -1.71 -0.58 20.34
N ILE A 13 -1.43 -1.26 19.22
CA ILE A 13 -2.35 -1.37 18.09
C ILE A 13 -3.15 -2.66 18.24
N ASN A 14 -4.46 -2.55 18.49
CA ASN A 14 -5.37 -3.70 18.61
C ASN A 14 -6.24 -3.84 17.36
N ASN A 15 -6.58 -5.07 16.96
CA ASN A 15 -7.51 -5.34 15.85
C ASN A 15 -8.89 -5.70 16.42
N ASP A 16 -9.87 -4.82 16.26
CA ASP A 16 -11.27 -5.07 16.66
C ASP A 16 -12.20 -4.88 15.46
N SER A 17 -12.75 -5.98 14.94
CA SER A 17 -13.63 -6.00 13.77
C SER A 17 -15.07 -5.53 14.03
N SER A 18 -15.46 -5.25 15.29
CA SER A 18 -16.86 -5.02 15.67
C SER A 18 -17.39 -3.59 15.48
N ARG A 19 -16.52 -2.60 15.16
CA ARG A 19 -16.91 -1.16 15.19
C ARG A 19 -16.73 -0.40 13.87
N SER A 20 -16.56 -1.10 12.73
CA SER A 20 -16.39 -0.42 11.44
C SER A 20 -17.72 0.08 10.88
N ALA A 21 -18.04 1.36 11.09
CA ALA A 21 -19.25 2.00 10.55
C ALA A 21 -19.16 2.39 9.06
N ALA A 22 -17.97 2.27 8.44
CA ALA A 22 -17.75 2.58 7.02
C ALA A 22 -17.16 1.35 6.29
N HIS A 23 -17.50 1.19 5.01
CA HIS A 23 -17.09 0.06 4.15
C HIS A 23 -15.60 0.09 3.75
N HIS A 24 -14.73 0.79 4.51
CA HIS A 24 -13.29 0.83 4.25
C HIS A 24 -12.60 -0.34 4.95
N VAL A 25 -11.83 -1.11 4.19
CA VAL A 25 -11.15 -2.33 4.66
C VAL A 25 -10.12 -2.02 5.75
N ALA A 26 -9.47 -0.86 5.66
CA ALA A 26 -8.60 -0.32 6.70
C ALA A 26 -9.24 0.95 7.30
N THR A 27 -9.35 0.99 8.62
CA THR A 27 -9.71 2.19 9.38
C THR A 27 -8.87 2.18 10.65
N LEU A 28 -8.19 3.28 10.93
CA LEU A 28 -7.49 3.55 12.18
C LEU A 28 -8.40 4.44 13.04
N ILE A 29 -8.74 3.96 14.24
CA ILE A 29 -9.39 4.80 15.25
C ILE A 29 -8.33 5.23 16.25
N VAL A 30 -8.15 6.53 16.38
CA VAL A 30 -7.25 7.18 17.35
C VAL A 30 -8.11 7.73 18.47
N THR A 31 -7.89 7.28 19.71
CA THR A 31 -8.53 7.88 20.90
C THR A 31 -7.55 8.84 21.58
N HIS A 32 -7.97 10.09 21.78
CA HIS A 32 -7.15 11.16 22.35
C HIS A 32 -7.29 11.24 23.88
N SER A 33 -6.38 11.98 24.52
CA SER A 33 -6.35 12.17 25.98
C SER A 33 -7.59 12.86 26.54
N ASP A 34 -8.29 13.67 25.74
CA ASP A 34 -9.54 14.34 26.10
C ASP A 34 -10.78 13.42 25.97
N GLY A 35 -10.58 12.15 25.61
CA GLY A 35 -11.64 11.17 25.41
C GLY A 35 -12.34 11.25 24.05
N THR A 36 -11.97 12.21 23.18
CA THR A 36 -12.47 12.25 21.80
C THR A 36 -11.80 11.19 20.94
N SER A 37 -12.35 10.90 19.76
CA SER A 37 -11.76 9.94 18.83
C SER A 37 -11.81 10.42 17.39
N THR A 38 -10.74 10.15 16.65
CA THR A 38 -10.61 10.45 15.22
C THR A 38 -10.52 9.15 14.43
N ALA A 39 -11.27 9.06 13.32
CA ALA A 39 -11.23 7.92 12.41
C ALA A 39 -10.51 8.28 11.11
N ILE A 40 -9.39 7.62 10.83
CA ILE A 40 -8.62 7.75 9.59
C ILE A 40 -8.93 6.54 8.72
N ARG A 41 -9.41 6.77 7.49
CA ARG A 41 -10.07 5.73 6.67
C ARG A 41 -9.32 5.33 5.41
N GLN A 42 -8.21 6.01 5.09
CA GLN A 42 -7.39 5.71 3.92
C GLN A 42 -6.05 5.19 4.37
N ALA A 43 -5.54 4.15 3.70
CA ALA A 43 -4.30 3.50 4.11
C ALA A 43 -3.10 4.47 4.04
N VAL A 44 -3.03 5.31 3.00
CA VAL A 44 -1.95 6.30 2.86
C VAL A 44 -2.02 7.36 3.98
N ASP A 45 -3.20 7.87 4.30
CA ASP A 45 -3.39 8.81 5.41
C ASP A 45 -2.99 8.21 6.77
N ILE A 46 -3.23 6.91 6.96
CA ILE A 46 -2.81 6.18 8.17
C ILE A 46 -1.27 6.12 8.25
N LEU A 47 -0.60 5.86 7.13
CA LEU A 47 0.87 5.83 7.06
C LEU A 47 1.47 7.21 7.33
N ASP A 48 0.92 8.26 6.71
CA ASP A 48 1.35 9.64 6.95
C ASP A 48 1.09 10.05 8.42
N TYR A 49 -0.05 9.66 9.00
CA TYR A 49 -0.33 9.89 10.42
C TYR A 49 0.72 9.26 11.33
N PHE A 50 1.20 8.05 11.03
CA PHE A 50 2.26 7.41 11.82
C PHE A 50 3.60 8.13 11.67
N GLU A 51 3.95 8.60 10.48
CA GLU A 51 5.16 9.41 10.25
C GLU A 51 5.14 10.72 11.06
N GLU A 52 3.99 11.37 11.14
CA GLU A 52 3.83 12.63 11.88
C GLU A 52 3.74 12.41 13.40
N ARG A 53 3.07 11.34 13.84
CA ARG A 53 2.83 11.08 15.26
C ARG A 53 4.04 10.51 15.99
N PHE A 54 4.88 9.74 15.30
CA PHE A 54 6.01 9.01 15.87
C PHE A 54 7.36 9.34 15.19
N PRO A 55 7.75 10.63 15.10
CA PRO A 55 8.93 11.04 14.34
C PRO A 55 10.24 10.43 14.86
N ASP A 56 10.31 10.09 16.15
CA ASP A 56 11.52 9.57 16.82
C ASP A 56 11.67 8.04 16.79
N THR A 57 10.70 7.29 16.26
CA THR A 57 10.75 5.81 16.31
C THR A 57 11.56 5.22 15.15
N CYS A 58 11.21 5.58 13.91
CA CYS A 58 11.92 5.26 12.67
C CYS A 58 11.12 5.88 11.52
N SER A 59 11.63 6.93 10.87
CA SER A 59 10.92 7.56 9.74
C SER A 59 11.14 6.77 8.45
N LEU A 60 10.05 6.49 7.75
CA LEU A 60 10.02 5.84 6.43
C LEU A 60 9.90 6.84 5.29
N LEU A 61 10.14 8.12 5.56
CA LEU A 61 10.26 9.16 4.55
C LEU A 61 11.62 9.85 4.64
N PRO A 62 12.23 10.23 3.51
CA PRO A 62 13.47 11.01 3.52
C PRO A 62 13.30 12.31 4.36
N PRO A 63 14.36 12.87 4.97
CA PRO A 63 14.21 14.04 5.83
C PRO A 63 13.69 15.26 5.06
N ALA A 64 12.65 15.92 5.57
CA ALA A 64 11.97 17.00 4.85
C ALA A 64 12.85 18.22 4.59
N ALA A 65 13.69 18.60 5.56
CA ALA A 65 14.56 19.76 5.42
C ALA A 65 15.70 19.56 4.43
N SER A 66 16.27 18.36 4.32
CA SER A 66 17.45 18.11 3.49
C SER A 66 17.15 17.41 2.16
N GLN A 67 16.04 16.67 2.05
CA GLN A 67 15.73 15.83 0.87
C GLN A 67 14.27 15.95 0.39
N PRO A 68 13.74 17.17 0.15
CA PRO A 68 12.35 17.36 -0.26
C PRO A 68 12.02 16.70 -1.60
N ARG A 69 12.98 16.63 -2.54
CA ARG A 69 12.81 15.96 -3.84
C ARG A 69 12.65 14.44 -3.69
N ALA A 70 13.44 13.80 -2.83
CA ALA A 70 13.32 12.37 -2.58
C ALA A 70 11.98 12.03 -1.90
N ARG A 71 11.49 12.88 -0.99
CA ARG A 71 10.15 12.73 -0.41
C ARG A 71 9.04 12.84 -1.46
N ALA A 72 9.13 13.80 -2.38
CA ALA A 72 8.17 13.94 -3.46
C ALA A 72 8.17 12.67 -4.34
N LEU A 73 9.35 12.13 -4.64
CA LEU A 73 9.47 10.89 -5.41
C LEU A 73 8.86 9.67 -4.68
N VAL A 74 9.06 9.54 -3.37
CA VAL A 74 8.41 8.49 -2.57
C VAL A 74 6.89 8.57 -2.70
N ARG A 75 6.32 9.78 -2.61
CA ARG A 75 4.87 9.99 -2.74
C ARG A 75 4.34 9.70 -4.14
N ASP A 76 5.11 10.02 -5.17
CA ASP A 76 4.77 9.70 -6.55
C ASP A 76 4.62 8.18 -6.74
N PHE A 77 5.61 7.41 -6.25
CA PHE A 77 5.53 5.95 -6.24
C PHE A 77 4.36 5.38 -5.43
N ILE A 78 4.03 5.98 -4.29
CA ILE A 78 2.84 5.58 -3.50
C ILE A 78 1.57 5.77 -4.33
N ASN A 79 1.42 6.94 -4.95
CA ASN A 79 0.21 7.28 -5.71
C ASN A 79 0.01 6.36 -6.93
N MET A 80 1.09 5.93 -7.59
CA MET A 80 1.01 4.98 -8.70
C MET A 80 0.35 3.65 -8.32
N VAL A 81 0.55 3.18 -7.08
CA VAL A 81 -0.01 1.89 -6.64
C VAL A 81 -1.28 2.04 -5.79
N ALA A 82 -1.40 3.13 -5.04
CA ALA A 82 -2.55 3.38 -4.16
C ALA A 82 -3.70 4.07 -4.91
N VAL A 83 -3.41 5.09 -5.73
CA VAL A 83 -4.45 5.90 -6.37
C VAL A 83 -4.77 5.38 -7.77
N ASP A 84 -3.77 5.21 -8.64
CA ASP A 84 -4.02 4.89 -10.05
C ASP A 84 -4.66 3.51 -10.24
N VAL A 85 -4.30 2.54 -9.39
CA VAL A 85 -4.92 1.20 -9.39
C VAL A 85 -6.37 1.30 -8.93
N GLU A 86 -6.63 1.93 -7.79
CA GLU A 86 -7.97 2.06 -7.22
C GLU A 86 -8.92 2.79 -8.18
N GLN A 87 -8.49 3.89 -8.79
CA GLN A 87 -9.29 4.63 -9.76
C GLN A 87 -9.70 3.78 -10.96
N GLN A 88 -8.81 2.90 -11.44
CA GLN A 88 -9.12 2.01 -12.56
C GLN A 88 -10.05 0.85 -12.18
N LEU A 89 -10.14 0.52 -10.90
CA LEU A 89 -11.06 -0.50 -10.39
C LEU A 89 -12.49 0.02 -10.21
N ILE A 90 -12.71 1.35 -10.19
CA ILE A 90 -14.05 1.97 -10.17
C ILE A 90 -14.75 1.69 -11.51
N PRO A 91 -15.91 1.01 -11.54
CA PRO A 91 -16.63 0.73 -12.78
C PRO A 91 -16.91 2.00 -13.59
N ALA A 92 -16.52 2.02 -14.87
CA ALA A 92 -16.67 3.18 -15.77
C ALA A 92 -18.14 3.47 -16.16
N GLY A 93 -19.07 2.70 -15.65
CA GLY A 93 -20.50 3.00 -15.70
C GLY A 93 -21.10 2.64 -14.35
N ASN A 94 -22.03 3.47 -13.88
CA ASN A 94 -23.03 3.21 -12.85
C ASN A 94 -22.69 3.76 -11.45
N SER A 95 -23.10 5.01 -11.25
CA SER A 95 -23.79 5.45 -10.02
C SER A 95 -24.61 4.30 -9.41
N SER A 96 -24.29 3.89 -8.18
CA SER A 96 -25.08 3.17 -7.15
C SER A 96 -26.06 2.02 -7.48
N SER A 97 -26.26 1.58 -8.73
CA SER A 97 -27.48 0.82 -9.06
C SER A 97 -27.29 -0.62 -9.53
N ASN A 98 -26.07 -1.18 -9.57
CA ASN A 98 -25.89 -2.57 -10.05
C ASN A 98 -25.11 -3.47 -9.08
N ARG A 99 -25.48 -3.41 -7.79
CA ARG A 99 -25.01 -4.35 -6.74
C ARG A 99 -25.75 -5.68 -6.73
N THR A 100 -26.57 -5.97 -7.74
CA THR A 100 -27.35 -7.21 -7.81
C THR A 100 -26.85 -8.07 -8.95
N SER A 101 -26.32 -9.25 -8.59
CA SER A 101 -25.89 -10.36 -9.44
C SER A 101 -24.75 -10.07 -10.42
N VAL A 102 -23.51 -10.19 -9.95
CA VAL A 102 -22.37 -10.49 -10.84
C VAL A 102 -22.58 -11.91 -11.36
N THR A 103 -23.10 -12.03 -12.59
CA THR A 103 -23.07 -13.28 -13.36
C THR A 103 -21.61 -13.62 -13.70
N GLY A 104 -21.29 -14.84 -14.14
CA GLY A 104 -19.91 -15.26 -14.46
C GLY A 104 -19.14 -14.28 -15.37
N HIS A 105 -19.84 -13.58 -16.28
CA HIS A 105 -19.25 -12.57 -17.15
C HIS A 105 -18.76 -11.31 -16.43
N GLY A 106 -19.42 -10.88 -15.35
CA GLY A 106 -18.99 -9.69 -14.60
C GLY A 106 -17.74 -9.94 -13.74
N PHE A 107 -17.51 -11.19 -13.33
CA PHE A 107 -16.30 -11.57 -12.61
C PHE A 107 -15.07 -11.53 -13.52
N GLU A 108 -15.19 -12.05 -14.75
CA GLU A 108 -14.11 -12.03 -15.74
C GLU A 108 -13.76 -10.60 -16.16
N GLU A 109 -14.76 -9.74 -16.37
CA GLU A 109 -14.53 -8.32 -16.66
C GLU A 109 -13.81 -7.60 -15.51
N GLN A 110 -14.26 -7.83 -14.27
CA GLN A 110 -13.63 -7.23 -13.09
C GLN A 110 -12.19 -7.73 -12.91
N HIS A 111 -11.95 -9.03 -13.09
CA HIS A 111 -10.61 -9.62 -13.05
C HIS A 111 -9.71 -9.01 -14.12
N GLN A 112 -10.19 -8.92 -15.37
CA GLN A 112 -9.43 -8.35 -16.47
C GLN A 112 -9.10 -6.88 -16.23
N ARG A 113 -10.05 -6.10 -15.69
CA ARG A 113 -9.83 -4.70 -15.32
C ARG A 113 -8.75 -4.57 -14.24
N ALA A 114 -8.81 -5.43 -13.21
CA ALA A 114 -7.78 -5.46 -12.16
C ALA A 114 -6.41 -5.83 -12.72
N HIS A 115 -6.33 -6.88 -13.54
CA HIS A 115 -5.09 -7.26 -14.23
C HIS A 115 -4.49 -6.10 -15.03
N VAL A 116 -5.30 -5.39 -15.83
CA VAL A 116 -4.84 -4.24 -16.62
C VAL A 116 -4.39 -3.09 -15.73
N ALA A 117 -5.13 -2.77 -14.66
CA ALA A 117 -4.81 -1.70 -13.73
C ALA A 117 -3.45 -1.94 -13.04
N PHE A 118 -3.25 -3.13 -12.45
CA PHE A 118 -2.00 -3.50 -11.81
C PHE A 118 -0.83 -3.54 -12.79
N ARG A 119 -1.03 -4.14 -13.98
CA ARG A 119 0.02 -4.20 -15.01
C ARG A 119 0.47 -2.80 -15.43
N ARG A 120 -0.47 -1.87 -15.64
CA ARG A 120 -0.16 -0.49 -16.01
C ARG A 120 0.57 0.25 -14.89
N ALA A 121 0.05 0.18 -13.67
CA ALA A 121 0.66 0.83 -12.51
C ALA A 121 2.11 0.36 -12.29
N LEU A 122 2.35 -0.96 -12.29
CA LEU A 122 3.68 -1.49 -12.07
C LEU A 122 4.64 -1.25 -13.26
N ALA A 123 4.13 -1.19 -14.49
CA ALA A 123 4.94 -0.78 -15.64
C ALA A 123 5.40 0.68 -15.52
N SER A 124 4.51 1.60 -15.14
CA SER A 124 4.87 2.99 -14.86
C SER A 124 5.86 3.10 -13.70
N TYR A 125 5.66 2.31 -12.63
CA TYR A 125 6.56 2.23 -11.49
C TYR A 125 7.97 1.78 -11.91
N GLN A 126 8.06 0.72 -12.71
CA GLN A 126 9.34 0.23 -13.27
C GLN A 126 10.02 1.31 -14.12
N GLN A 127 9.28 1.99 -15.00
CA GLN A 127 9.83 3.06 -15.84
C GLN A 127 10.36 4.24 -15.02
N LEU A 128 9.66 4.61 -13.93
CA LEU A 128 10.13 5.66 -13.02
C LEU A 128 11.36 5.20 -12.22
N LEU A 129 11.44 3.93 -11.83
CA LEU A 129 12.66 3.37 -11.23
C LEU A 129 13.85 3.47 -12.19
N GLU A 130 13.64 3.19 -13.48
CA GLU A 130 14.71 3.26 -14.49
C GLU A 130 15.16 4.71 -14.73
N SER A 131 14.23 5.67 -14.81
CA SER A 131 14.59 7.07 -15.04
C SER A 131 15.27 7.74 -13.86
N THR A 132 15.02 7.24 -12.63
CA THR A 132 15.63 7.76 -11.40
C THR A 132 16.95 7.08 -11.05
N ARG A 133 17.27 5.95 -11.70
CA ARG A 133 18.57 5.28 -11.62
C ARG A 133 19.46 5.88 -12.71
N GLY A 134 20.47 6.66 -12.32
CA GLY A 134 21.36 7.36 -13.26
C GLY A 134 22.08 6.43 -14.28
N PRO A 135 22.68 7.00 -15.34
CA PRO A 135 23.19 6.27 -16.51
C PRO A 135 24.28 5.21 -16.22
N ASP A 136 24.99 5.31 -15.10
CA ASP A 136 26.02 4.34 -14.69
C ASP A 136 25.49 3.23 -13.75
N GLY A 137 24.16 3.10 -13.60
CA GLY A 137 23.57 2.11 -12.71
C GLY A 137 24.09 2.26 -11.28
N ALA A 138 24.18 3.51 -10.79
CA ALA A 138 24.75 3.84 -9.48
C ALA A 138 24.26 2.82 -8.44
N ARG A 139 25.24 2.13 -7.85
CA ARG A 139 25.17 0.92 -7.02
C ARG A 139 24.44 1.13 -5.68
N THR A 140 23.59 2.15 -5.58
CA THR A 140 23.02 2.72 -4.34
C THR A 140 21.53 3.03 -4.47
N CYS A 141 20.77 2.12 -5.09
CA CYS A 141 19.31 2.11 -5.01
C CYS A 141 18.82 0.70 -4.67
N LEU A 142 19.14 0.24 -3.46
CA LEU A 142 18.72 -1.07 -2.95
C LEU A 142 17.20 -1.22 -2.97
N TYR A 143 16.47 -0.16 -2.64
CA TYR A 143 15.01 -0.07 -2.52
C TYR A 143 14.40 0.82 -3.61
N THR A 144 13.14 1.24 -3.46
CA THR A 144 12.48 2.13 -4.42
C THR A 144 13.17 3.49 -4.53
N VAL A 145 13.45 4.16 -3.41
CA VAL A 145 14.13 5.47 -3.38
C VAL A 145 15.40 5.37 -2.54
N GLY A 146 16.55 5.23 -3.20
CA GLY A 146 17.85 5.10 -2.55
C GLY A 146 18.05 3.75 -1.83
N ASP A 147 18.83 3.78 -0.74
CA ASP A 147 19.29 2.58 -0.02
C ASP A 147 18.58 2.33 1.31
N ALA A 148 17.58 3.14 1.66
CA ALA A 148 16.72 2.93 2.82
C ALA A 148 15.30 2.54 2.39
N ILE A 149 14.62 1.75 3.23
CA ILE A 149 13.20 1.42 3.05
C ILE A 149 12.39 2.69 3.26
N THR A 150 11.44 2.94 2.37
CA THR A 150 10.52 4.06 2.46
C THR A 150 9.06 3.60 2.43
N LEU A 151 8.12 4.52 2.65
CA LEU A 151 6.70 4.23 2.48
C LEU A 151 6.36 3.72 1.06
N ALA A 152 7.14 4.08 0.03
CA ALA A 152 6.93 3.54 -1.31
C ALA A 152 7.16 2.01 -1.36
N ASP A 153 8.12 1.50 -0.60
CA ASP A 153 8.40 0.06 -0.48
C ASP A 153 7.29 -0.65 0.31
N VAL A 154 6.78 0.00 1.37
CA VAL A 154 5.65 -0.48 2.18
C VAL A 154 4.40 -0.64 1.31
N CYS A 155 4.12 0.32 0.42
CA CYS A 155 2.99 0.25 -0.51
C CYS A 155 3.25 -0.70 -1.70
N LEU A 156 4.50 -0.88 -2.13
CA LEU A 156 4.85 -1.73 -3.27
C LEU A 156 4.56 -3.21 -3.00
N VAL A 157 4.93 -3.72 -1.83
CA VAL A 157 4.77 -5.16 -1.49
C VAL A 157 3.34 -5.67 -1.67
N PRO A 158 2.31 -5.09 -1.03
CA PRO A 158 0.93 -5.54 -1.22
C PRO A 158 0.42 -5.28 -2.64
N ALA A 159 0.92 -4.27 -3.34
CA ALA A 159 0.56 -4.04 -4.75
C ALA A 159 1.09 -5.15 -5.66
N VAL A 160 2.33 -5.60 -5.47
CA VAL A 160 2.92 -6.73 -6.22
C VAL A 160 2.19 -8.03 -5.90
N GLU A 161 1.88 -8.30 -4.62
CA GLU A 161 1.14 -9.52 -4.25
C GLU A 161 -0.25 -9.56 -4.87
N GLN A 162 -0.95 -8.43 -4.93
CA GLN A 162 -2.24 -8.33 -5.62
C GLN A 162 -2.09 -8.47 -7.14
N ALA A 163 -1.09 -7.83 -7.75
CA ALA A 163 -0.83 -7.94 -9.18
C ALA A 163 -0.60 -9.41 -9.60
N VAL A 164 0.21 -10.15 -8.84
CA VAL A 164 0.44 -11.58 -9.06
C VAL A 164 -0.86 -12.37 -8.90
N ALA A 165 -1.68 -12.05 -7.90
CA ALA A 165 -2.98 -12.70 -7.69
C ALA A 165 -3.96 -12.48 -8.86
N TYR A 166 -3.86 -11.33 -9.55
CA TYR A 166 -4.63 -11.03 -10.78
C TYR A 166 -3.91 -11.46 -12.07
N GLY A 167 -2.81 -12.22 -11.98
CA GLY A 167 -2.14 -12.82 -13.13
C GLY A 167 -1.16 -11.92 -13.89
N VAL A 168 -0.70 -10.81 -13.28
CA VAL A 168 0.33 -9.95 -13.89
C VAL A 168 1.69 -10.66 -13.91
N ASP A 169 2.31 -10.71 -15.09
CA ASP A 169 3.66 -11.27 -15.26
C ASP A 169 4.75 -10.30 -14.77
N MET A 170 5.48 -10.73 -13.76
CA MET A 170 6.58 -9.95 -13.14
C MET A 170 7.92 -10.09 -13.89
N ALA A 171 8.04 -10.99 -14.88
CA ALA A 171 9.29 -11.21 -15.60
C ALA A 171 9.78 -9.95 -16.36
N SER A 172 8.84 -9.14 -16.84
CA SER A 172 9.10 -7.86 -17.51
C SER A 172 9.37 -6.70 -16.55
N LEU A 173 9.17 -6.90 -15.24
CA LEU A 173 9.25 -5.87 -14.20
C LEU A 173 10.44 -6.12 -13.26
N GLN A 174 11.64 -6.21 -13.84
CA GLN A 174 12.83 -6.75 -13.18
C GLN A 174 13.27 -5.97 -11.93
N HIS A 175 13.17 -4.64 -11.93
CA HIS A 175 13.55 -3.84 -10.76
C HIS A 175 12.51 -3.96 -9.65
N VAL A 176 11.23 -3.93 -10.00
CA VAL A 176 10.13 -4.17 -9.06
C VAL A 176 10.26 -5.56 -8.42
N ALA A 177 10.45 -6.60 -9.22
CA ALA A 177 10.61 -7.98 -8.75
C ALA A 177 11.83 -8.13 -7.84
N ARG A 178 12.96 -7.47 -8.16
CA ARG A 178 14.16 -7.45 -7.33
C ARG A 178 13.90 -6.81 -5.96
N ILE A 179 13.29 -5.62 -5.95
CA ILE A 179 12.98 -4.89 -4.70
C ILE A 179 12.03 -5.72 -3.84
N TYR A 180 10.93 -6.20 -4.43
CA TYR A 180 9.97 -7.07 -3.75
C TYR A 180 10.65 -8.30 -3.11
N SER A 181 11.49 -9.00 -3.88
CA SER A 181 12.22 -10.18 -3.39
C SER A 181 13.19 -9.86 -2.25
N HIS A 182 13.73 -8.65 -2.21
CA HIS A 182 14.58 -8.20 -1.11
C HIS A 182 13.74 -7.87 0.15
N LEU A 183 12.65 -7.12 -0.02
CA LEU A 183 11.74 -6.75 1.07
C LEU A 183 11.12 -7.98 1.75
N LYS A 184 10.69 -8.99 0.96
CA LYS A 184 10.11 -10.24 1.48
C LYS A 184 11.08 -11.13 2.27
N LYS A 185 12.35 -10.76 2.39
CA LYS A 185 13.32 -11.45 3.29
C LYS A 185 13.36 -10.84 4.69
N LEU A 186 12.81 -9.65 4.88
CA LEU A 186 12.88 -8.93 6.14
C LEU A 186 11.73 -9.36 7.07
N PRO A 187 11.98 -9.55 8.38
CA PRO A 187 10.95 -9.94 9.36
C PRO A 187 9.70 -9.04 9.32
N ALA A 188 9.89 -7.73 9.15
CA ALA A 188 8.80 -6.76 9.07
C ALA A 188 7.77 -7.07 7.95
N PHE A 189 8.18 -7.71 6.85
CA PHE A 189 7.29 -8.09 5.75
C PHE A 189 6.84 -9.55 5.80
N THR A 190 7.59 -10.43 6.47
CA THR A 190 7.25 -11.85 6.57
C THR A 190 6.33 -12.14 7.74
N ASP A 191 6.48 -11.44 8.87
CA ASP A 191 5.65 -11.65 10.07
C ASP A 191 4.23 -11.10 9.91
N PHE A 192 4.08 -10.07 9.09
CA PHE A 192 2.79 -9.47 8.74
C PHE A 192 2.27 -9.90 7.36
N ASP A 193 2.76 -11.02 6.81
CA ASP A 193 2.22 -11.59 5.58
C ASP A 193 0.74 -11.97 5.79
N TRP A 194 -0.13 -11.54 4.88
CA TRP A 194 -1.58 -11.78 5.00
C TRP A 194 -1.92 -13.27 5.08
N ARG A 195 -1.08 -14.17 4.53
CA ARG A 195 -1.25 -15.62 4.61
C ARG A 195 -1.15 -16.14 6.05
N LYS A 196 -0.43 -15.45 6.93
CA LYS A 196 -0.30 -15.78 8.37
C LYS A 196 -1.48 -15.26 9.19
N HIS A 197 -2.16 -14.23 8.71
CA HIS A 197 -3.23 -13.52 9.42
C HIS A 197 -4.60 -13.67 8.74
N ALA A 198 -4.73 -14.62 7.81
CA ALA A 198 -5.98 -14.90 7.14
C ALA A 198 -6.98 -15.49 8.14
N THR A 199 -7.92 -14.68 8.62
CA THR A 199 -9.14 -15.19 9.23
C THR A 199 -9.92 -15.97 8.17
N ALA A 200 -10.27 -17.22 8.48
CA ALA A 200 -10.87 -18.19 7.58
C ALA A 200 -12.10 -17.64 6.83
N SER A 201 -11.92 -17.10 5.61
CA SER A 201 -12.99 -16.78 4.66
C SER A 201 -12.44 -16.54 3.25
N ARG A 202 -11.77 -17.54 2.69
CA ARG A 202 -11.63 -17.69 1.23
C ARG A 202 -11.77 -19.17 0.86
N ARG A 203 -12.99 -19.68 0.96
CA ARG A 203 -13.43 -20.71 0.02
C ARG A 203 -13.99 -19.94 -1.17
N LEU A 204 -13.26 -19.99 -2.28
CA LEU A 204 -13.82 -19.71 -3.60
C LEU A 204 -14.89 -20.76 -3.90
#